data_AF-A0A5C8B8U2-F1
#
_entry.id   AF-A0A5C8B8U2-F1
#
_cell.length_a   1.000
_cell.length_b   1.000
_cell.length_c   1.000
_cell.angle_alpha   90.00
_cell.angle_beta   90.00
_cell.angle_gamma   90.00
#
_symmetry.space_group_name_H-M   'P 1'
#
loop_
_entity.id
_entity.type
_entity.pdbx_description
1 polymer ?
#
loop_
_entity_poly.entity_id
_entity_poly.type
_entity_poly.pdbx_seq_one_letter_code
_entity_poly.pdbx_strand_id
1 'polypeptide(L)'
;MLPVLPQALLALADGTVFLGTSIGAAGHTVGEVVFNTSITGYQEILTDPSYCRQIVTLTYPHIGNYGVNGEDIEASKVHAAGLIIKDLPIRTSNFRQNQTLSQYLQAQGTV
;
A
#
# COMPACT_ATOMS: atom_id res chain seq x y z
N MET A 1 15.35 1.35 -17.83
CA MET A 1 16.00 0.85 -16.59
C MET A 1 14.91 0.68 -15.55
N LEU A 2 14.77 -0.50 -14.94
CA LEU A 2 13.77 -0.70 -13.88
C LEU A 2 14.20 0.08 -12.62
N PRO A 3 13.26 0.65 -11.85
CA PRO A 3 13.60 1.36 -10.61
C PRO A 3 14.23 0.40 -9.59
N VAL A 4 15.32 0.83 -8.96
CA VAL A 4 15.91 0.11 -7.81
C VAL A 4 15.18 0.57 -6.56
N LEU A 5 14.35 -0.31 -6.00
CA LEU A 5 13.60 -0.04 -4.78
C LEU A 5 14.45 -0.40 -3.53
N PRO A 6 14.36 0.37 -2.44
CA PRO A 6 15.00 0.01 -1.17
C PRO A 6 14.48 -1.34 -0.66
N GLN A 7 15.29 -2.05 0.12
CA GLN A 7 14.85 -3.30 0.76
C GLN A 7 13.84 -3.02 1.88
N ALA A 8 12.90 -3.95 2.07
CA ALA A 8 11.92 -3.94 3.15
C ALA A 8 11.81 -5.33 3.80
N LEU A 9 11.30 -5.34 5.03
CA LEU A 9 11.13 -6.54 5.85
C LEU A 9 9.77 -6.48 6.56
N LEU A 10 8.99 -7.55 6.46
CA LEU A 10 7.85 -7.81 7.33
C LEU A 10 8.23 -8.96 8.27
N ALA A 11 8.10 -8.73 9.57
CA ALA A 11 8.30 -9.77 10.59
C ALA A 11 7.00 -9.97 11.37
N LEU A 12 6.59 -11.23 11.53
CA LEU A 12 5.40 -11.63 12.26
C LEU A 12 5.78 -12.13 13.66
N ALA A 13 4.80 -12.09 14.57
CA ALA A 13 5.01 -12.48 15.98
C ALA A 13 5.37 -13.97 16.16
N ASP A 14 5.03 -14.83 15.20
CA ASP A 14 5.38 -16.25 15.17
C ASP A 14 6.83 -16.51 14.71
N GLY A 15 7.58 -15.46 14.37
CA GLY A 15 8.95 -15.53 13.85
C GLY A 15 9.04 -15.65 12.33
N THR A 16 7.90 -15.69 11.62
CA THR A 16 7.89 -15.67 10.15
C THR A 16 8.38 -14.33 9.63
N VAL A 17 9.23 -14.37 8.60
CA VAL A 17 9.84 -13.19 8.00
C VAL A 17 9.64 -13.19 6.49
N PHE A 18 9.20 -12.06 5.94
CA PHE A 18 9.10 -11.82 4.51
C PHE A 18 10.03 -10.68 4.10
N LEU A 19 10.90 -10.97 3.14
CA LEU A 19 11.76 -9.99 2.49
C LEU A 19 11.05 -9.41 1.27
N GLY A 20 11.15 -8.09 1.10
CA GLY A 20 10.54 -7.39 0.00
C GLY A 20 11.28 -6.11 -0.35
N THR A 21 10.57 -5.24 -1.04
CA THR A 21 11.05 -3.92 -1.43
C THR A 21 10.07 -2.85 -0.97
N SER A 22 10.59 -1.71 -0.52
CA SER A 22 9.78 -0.59 -0.09
C SER A 22 9.21 0.16 -1.29
N ILE A 23 7.91 0.43 -1.26
CA ILE A 23 7.20 1.24 -2.25
C ILE A 23 6.60 2.52 -1.64
N GLY A 24 6.56 2.61 -0.32
CA GLY A 24 5.98 3.72 0.44
C GLY A 24 7.04 4.63 1.05
N ALA A 25 6.69 5.23 2.19
CA ALA A 25 7.57 6.07 2.98
C ALA A 25 8.67 5.25 3.67
N ALA A 26 9.85 5.85 3.85
CA ALA A 26 10.90 5.26 4.66
C ALA A 26 10.52 5.29 6.14
N GLY A 27 10.73 4.19 6.86
CA GLY A 27 10.42 4.09 8.27
C GLY A 27 10.14 2.67 8.70
N HIS A 28 9.47 2.54 9.85
CA HIS A 28 8.95 1.28 10.35
C HIS A 28 7.57 1.53 10.94
N THR A 29 6.73 0.51 10.89
CA THR A 29 5.37 0.52 11.45
C THR A 29 5.11 -0.81 12.14
N VAL A 30 4.21 -0.80 13.11
CA VAL A 30 3.79 -2.00 13.85
C VAL A 30 2.28 -1.97 13.92
N GLY A 31 1.65 -3.12 13.66
CA GLY A 31 0.22 -3.25 13.65
C GLY A 31 -0.23 -4.70 13.52
N GLU A 32 -1.53 -4.90 13.63
CA GLU A 32 -2.14 -6.19 13.32
C GLU A 32 -2.09 -6.43 11.80
N VAL A 33 -1.54 -7.55 11.38
CA VAL A 33 -1.53 -7.92 9.95
C VAL A 33 -2.88 -8.54 9.60
N VAL A 34 -3.59 -7.90 8.68
CA VAL A 34 -4.88 -8.37 8.16
C VAL A 34 -4.78 -8.62 6.66
N PHE A 35 -5.73 -9.35 6.08
CA PHE A 35 -5.81 -9.53 4.63
C PHE A 35 -7.19 -9.14 4.10
N ASN A 36 -7.22 -8.65 2.86
CA ASN A 36 -8.46 -8.30 2.17
C ASN A 36 -8.49 -8.93 0.75
N THR A 37 -9.66 -9.45 0.36
CA THR A 37 -9.92 -10.16 -0.90
C THR A 37 -10.47 -9.28 -2.02
N SER A 38 -10.63 -7.98 -1.78
CA SER A 38 -10.98 -7.00 -2.79
C SER A 38 -9.92 -6.96 -3.91
N ILE A 39 -10.43 -7.01 -5.14
CA ILE A 39 -9.61 -6.99 -6.37
C ILE A 39 -9.37 -5.56 -6.87
N THR A 40 -10.26 -4.64 -6.48
CA THR A 40 -10.21 -3.21 -6.79
C THR A 40 -10.49 -2.41 -5.51
N GLY A 41 -10.34 -1.09 -5.56
CA GLY A 41 -10.66 -0.23 -4.43
C GLY A 41 -9.54 -0.13 -3.38
N TYR A 42 -8.27 -0.29 -3.80
CA TYR A 42 -7.15 -0.28 -2.84
C TYR A 42 -6.96 1.09 -2.19
N GLN A 43 -7.36 2.18 -2.85
CA GLN A 43 -7.22 3.53 -2.30
C GLN A 43 -8.25 3.74 -1.19
N GLU A 44 -9.49 3.34 -1.44
CA GLU A 44 -10.62 3.39 -0.52
C GLU A 44 -10.32 2.57 0.74
N ILE A 45 -9.79 1.35 0.56
CA ILE A 45 -9.34 0.47 1.66
C ILE A 45 -8.26 1.15 2.51
N LEU A 46 -7.26 1.79 1.89
CA LEU A 46 -6.20 2.48 2.64
C LEU A 46 -6.73 3.67 3.46
N THR A 47 -7.76 4.34 2.96
CA THR A 47 -8.38 5.50 3.61
C THR A 47 -9.50 5.15 4.59
N ASP A 48 -9.97 3.89 4.63
CA ASP A 48 -11.03 3.47 5.55
C ASP A 48 -10.54 3.51 7.02
N PRO A 49 -11.18 4.29 7.91
CA PRO A 49 -10.82 4.39 9.33
C PRO A 49 -10.81 3.05 10.09
N SER A 50 -11.51 2.04 9.59
CA SER A 50 -11.59 0.69 10.18
C SER A 50 -10.22 -0.01 10.21
N TYR A 51 -9.28 0.35 9.32
CA TYR A 51 -7.93 -0.21 9.27
C TYR A 51 -6.92 0.51 10.16
N CYS A 52 -7.37 1.37 11.07
CA CYS A 52 -6.48 2.06 12.01
C CYS A 52 -5.62 1.06 12.79
N ARG A 53 -4.28 1.25 12.77
CA ARG A 53 -3.28 0.36 13.40
C ARG A 53 -3.19 -1.04 12.77
N GLN A 54 -3.76 -1.24 11.59
CA GLN A 54 -3.65 -2.50 10.85
C GLN A 54 -2.71 -2.35 9.65
N ILE A 55 -1.91 -3.38 9.40
CA ILE A 55 -1.08 -3.51 8.20
C ILE A 55 -1.87 -4.37 7.22
N VAL A 56 -2.31 -3.78 6.11
CA VAL A 56 -3.24 -4.41 5.19
C VAL A 56 -2.48 -5.20 4.14
N THR A 57 -2.80 -6.49 4.01
CA THR A 57 -2.31 -7.36 2.93
C THR A 57 -3.39 -7.51 1.86
N LEU A 58 -3.13 -7.00 0.66
CA LEU A 58 -4.04 -7.19 -0.46
C LEU A 58 -3.71 -8.49 -1.19
N THR A 59 -4.72 -9.34 -1.37
CA THR A 59 -4.53 -10.66 -1.98
C THR A 59 -4.44 -10.61 -3.51
N TYR A 60 -5.01 -9.58 -4.14
CA TYR A 60 -4.84 -9.37 -5.59
C TYR A 60 -3.38 -8.97 -5.89
N PRO A 61 -2.72 -9.63 -6.86
CA PRO A 61 -1.27 -9.48 -6.99
C PRO A 61 -0.81 -8.10 -7.49
N HIS A 62 -1.57 -7.46 -8.40
CA HIS A 62 -1.18 -6.20 -9.02
C HIS A 62 -1.92 -5.02 -8.41
N ILE A 63 -1.30 -4.36 -7.43
CA ILE A 63 -1.90 -3.23 -6.73
C ILE A 63 -1.26 -1.92 -7.20
N GLY A 64 -2.07 -0.91 -7.49
CA GLY A 64 -1.61 0.37 -8.04
C GLY A 64 -1.80 0.54 -9.55
N ASN A 65 -2.43 -0.43 -10.23
CA ASN A 65 -2.62 -0.43 -11.69
C ASN A 65 -3.37 0.80 -12.23
N TYR A 66 -4.32 1.36 -11.47
CA TYR A 66 -5.04 2.58 -11.85
C TYR A 66 -4.51 3.86 -11.18
N GLY A 67 -3.38 3.77 -10.46
CA GLY A 67 -2.82 4.88 -9.70
C GLY A 67 -3.77 5.37 -8.60
N VAL A 68 -3.70 6.66 -8.27
CA VAL A 68 -4.50 7.29 -7.21
C VAL A 68 -5.06 8.60 -7.75
N ASN A 69 -6.25 8.99 -7.27
CA ASN A 69 -6.88 10.26 -7.61
C ASN A 69 -7.49 10.95 -6.37
N GLY A 70 -7.94 12.19 -6.51
CA GLY A 70 -8.48 12.98 -5.39
C GLY A 70 -9.95 12.70 -5.05
N GLU A 71 -10.65 11.92 -5.87
CA GLU A 71 -12.09 11.66 -5.75
C GLU A 71 -12.37 10.34 -5.01
N ASP A 72 -11.50 9.34 -5.17
CA ASP A 72 -11.64 8.00 -4.57
C ASP A 72 -11.03 7.93 -3.15
N ILE A 73 -11.27 8.97 -2.34
CA ILE A 73 -10.77 9.11 -0.97
C ILE A 73 -11.95 9.01 0.00
N GLU A 74 -12.00 7.96 0.83
CA GLU A 74 -13.06 7.79 1.84
C GLU A 74 -12.85 8.66 3.09
N ALA A 75 -11.60 9.02 3.40
CA ALA A 75 -11.24 9.85 4.54
C ALA A 75 -10.03 10.75 4.24
N SER A 76 -9.87 11.83 5.00
CA SER A 76 -8.86 12.87 4.76
C SER A 76 -7.40 12.41 4.76
N LYS A 77 -7.11 11.15 5.10
CA LYS A 77 -5.77 10.55 5.12
C LYS A 77 -5.82 9.04 4.99
N VAL A 78 -4.67 8.42 4.77
CA VAL A 78 -4.49 6.97 4.94
C VAL A 78 -4.59 6.61 6.43
N HIS A 79 -5.46 5.65 6.75
CA HIS A 79 -5.69 5.16 8.10
C HIS A 79 -4.97 3.84 8.39
N ALA A 80 -4.71 3.03 7.35
CA ALA A 80 -3.88 1.84 7.45
C ALA A 80 -2.48 2.18 7.97
N ALA A 81 -1.95 1.33 8.86
CA ALA A 81 -0.61 1.49 9.43
C ALA A 81 0.50 1.14 8.43
N GLY A 82 0.20 0.30 7.44
CA GLY A 82 1.09 -0.07 6.35
C GLY A 82 0.39 -0.91 5.30
N LEU A 83 1.07 -1.15 4.17
CA LEU A 83 0.54 -1.88 3.03
C LEU A 83 1.49 -3.02 2.59
N ILE A 84 0.93 -4.22 2.41
CA ILE A 84 1.64 -5.39 1.88
C ILE A 84 0.99 -5.82 0.57
N ILE A 85 1.79 -5.91 -0.50
CA ILE A 85 1.34 -6.33 -1.83
C ILE A 85 2.33 -7.31 -2.46
N LYS A 86 1.88 -8.04 -3.49
CA LYS A 86 2.73 -8.95 -4.24
C LYS A 86 3.57 -8.24 -5.30
N ASP A 87 2.96 -7.35 -6.08
CA ASP A 87 3.59 -6.68 -7.21
C ASP A 87 3.04 -5.26 -7.40
N LEU A 88 3.95 -4.29 -7.55
CA LEU A 88 3.63 -2.92 -7.94
C LEU A 88 3.82 -2.81 -9.46
N PRO A 89 2.76 -2.52 -10.24
CA PRO A 89 2.87 -2.37 -11.69
C PRO A 89 3.88 -1.29 -12.07
N ILE A 90 4.73 -1.59 -13.06
CA ILE A 90 5.73 -0.65 -13.59
C ILE A 90 5.07 0.62 -14.13
N ARG A 91 3.88 0.47 -14.72
CA ARG A 91 3.09 1.56 -15.28
C ARG A 91 1.69 1.50 -14.71
N THR A 92 1.24 2.65 -14.23
CA THR A 92 -0.15 2.91 -13.88
C THR A 92 -0.87 3.48 -15.12
N SER A 93 -2.14 3.11 -15.31
CA SER A 93 -2.92 3.54 -16.48
C SER A 93 -4.40 3.64 -16.18
N ASN A 94 -4.85 4.85 -15.85
CA ASN A 94 -6.26 5.20 -15.74
C ASN A 94 -6.44 6.68 -16.11
N PHE A 95 -7.52 7.01 -16.80
CA PHE A 95 -7.80 8.39 -17.23
C PHE A 95 -8.02 9.36 -16.06
N ARG A 96 -8.42 8.84 -14.88
CA ARG A 96 -8.63 9.61 -13.64
C ARG A 96 -7.35 9.77 -12.81
N GLN A 97 -6.26 9.10 -13.17
CA GLN A 97 -5.06 9.07 -12.36
C GLN A 97 -4.40 10.46 -12.27
N ASN A 98 -4.10 10.90 -11.05
CA ASN A 98 -3.31 12.11 -10.79
C ASN A 98 -1.90 11.81 -10.23
N GLN A 99 -1.70 10.65 -9.58
CA GLN A 99 -0.41 10.23 -9.01
C GLN A 99 -0.27 8.70 -9.00
N THR A 100 0.95 8.19 -8.83
CA THR A 100 1.17 6.74 -8.63
C THR A 100 0.89 6.36 -7.18
N LEU A 101 0.63 5.06 -6.93
CA LEU A 101 0.44 4.56 -5.58
C LEU A 101 1.67 4.81 -4.69
N SER A 102 2.87 4.62 -5.23
CA SER A 102 4.12 4.85 -4.49
C SER A 102 4.27 6.31 -4.06
N GLN A 103 3.98 7.26 -4.97
CA GLN A 103 3.99 8.70 -4.65
C GLN A 103 2.97 9.03 -3.55
N TYR A 104 1.78 8.44 -3.63
CA TYR A 104 0.74 8.65 -2.63
C TYR A 104 1.14 8.15 -1.24
N LEU A 105 1.67 6.93 -1.14
CA LEU A 105 2.13 6.35 0.13
C LEU A 105 3.26 7.18 0.74
N GLN A 106 4.22 7.64 -0.07
CA GLN A 106 5.29 8.55 0.38
C GLN A 106 4.73 9.87 0.90
N ALA A 107 3.78 10.48 0.18
CA ALA A 107 3.17 11.75 0.57
C ALA A 107 2.35 11.63 1.88
N GLN A 108 1.75 10.46 2.13
CA GLN A 108 0.96 10.18 3.34
C GLN A 108 1.78 9.64 4.51
N GLY A 109 3.08 9.39 4.31
CA GLY A 109 3.94 8.79 5.34
C GLY A 109 3.61 7.33 5.67
N THR A 110 2.96 6.61 4.75
CA THR A 110 2.57 5.21 4.91
C THR A 110 3.70 4.28 4.47
N VAL A 111 4.02 3.30 5.30
CA VAL A 111 5.09 2.30 5.10
C VAL A 111 4.62 1.12 4.28
#